data_AF-A0A2V7WZL4-F1
#
_entry.id   AF-A0A2V7WZL4-F1
#
_cell.length_a   1.000
_cell.length_b   1.000
_cell.length_c   1.000
_cell.angle_alpha   90.00
_cell.angle_beta   90.00
_cell.angle_gamma   90.00
#
_symmetry.space_group_name_H-M   'P 1'
#
loop_
_entity.id
_entity.type
_entity.pdbx_description
1 polymer ?
#
loop_
_entity_poly.entity_id
_entity_poly.type
_entity_poly.pdbx_seq_one_letter_code
_entity_poly.pdbx_strand_id
1 'polypeptide(L)'
;KGTQQEVFKAERQRSTSTHGTGCAFATSMTCHLGLDRGLAEATLLAKTYVGAAIANAQMLGKGTGPVHHLYRMNQQRRATSTSGE
;
A
#
# COMPACT_ATOMS: atom_id res chain seq x y z
N LYS A 1 -14.96 -9.95 -26.89
CA LYS A 1 -14.89 -9.55 -25.45
C LYS A 1 -14.00 -8.33 -25.38
N GLY A 2 -14.51 -7.18 -24.94
CA GLY A 2 -13.74 -5.93 -24.91
C GLY A 2 -12.74 -5.88 -23.76
N THR A 3 -11.66 -5.14 -23.93
CA THR A 3 -10.72 -4.82 -22.85
C THR A 3 -11.38 -3.86 -21.87
N GLN A 4 -11.47 -4.24 -20.60
CA GLN A 4 -11.88 -3.33 -19.52
C GLN A 4 -10.65 -2.62 -18.97
N GLN A 5 -10.73 -1.30 -18.80
CA GLN A 5 -9.64 -0.48 -18.28
C GLN A 5 -10.19 0.46 -17.20
N GLU A 6 -9.47 0.57 -16.09
CA GLU A 6 -9.80 1.45 -14.97
C GLU A 6 -8.54 2.22 -14.54
N VAL A 7 -8.71 3.47 -14.09
CA VAL A 7 -7.60 4.36 -13.72
C VAL A 7 -7.63 4.67 -12.23
N PHE A 8 -6.62 4.19 -11.50
CA PHE A 8 -6.43 4.45 -10.08
C PHE A 8 -5.47 5.62 -9.85
N LYS A 9 -5.99 6.78 -9.43
CA LYS A 9 -5.20 8.01 -9.17
C LYS A 9 -4.80 8.12 -7.70
N ALA A 10 -3.66 8.76 -7.44
CA ALA A 10 -3.23 9.19 -6.11
C ALA A 10 -2.28 10.38 -6.24
N GLU A 11 -2.16 11.16 -5.17
CA GLU A 11 -1.18 12.24 -5.11
C GLU A 11 0.26 11.71 -5.16
N ARG A 12 1.14 12.43 -5.84
CA ARG A 12 2.57 12.13 -5.86
C ARG A 12 3.20 12.59 -4.54
N GLN A 13 3.53 11.63 -3.68
CA GLN A 13 4.20 11.88 -2.41
C GLN A 13 5.62 12.46 -2.62
N ARG A 14 5.93 13.59 -1.97
CA ARG A 14 7.29 14.15 -1.96
C ARG A 14 8.13 13.41 -0.92
N SER A 15 8.89 12.40 -1.35
CA SER A 15 9.75 11.58 -0.48
C SER A 15 11.05 11.18 -1.18
N THR A 16 12.13 11.07 -0.41
CA THR A 16 13.42 10.50 -0.86
C THR A 16 13.48 8.98 -0.66
N SER A 17 12.46 8.40 -0.04
CA SER A 17 12.41 6.97 0.30
C SER A 17 11.37 6.26 -0.55
N THR A 18 11.78 5.87 -1.76
CA THR A 18 10.92 5.24 -2.79
C THR A 18 11.50 3.94 -3.35
N HIS A 19 12.66 3.49 -2.87
CA HIS A 19 13.23 2.21 -3.27
C HIS A 19 12.31 1.08 -2.82
N GLY A 20 12.04 0.13 -3.72
CA GLY A 20 11.12 -0.97 -3.47
C GLY A 20 9.64 -0.65 -3.70
N THR A 21 9.25 0.56 -4.16
CA THR A 21 7.84 0.93 -4.43
C THR A 21 7.12 -0.09 -5.32
N GLY A 22 7.73 -0.49 -6.44
CA GLY A 22 7.12 -1.45 -7.37
C GLY A 22 6.97 -2.85 -6.78
N CYS A 23 8.00 -3.34 -6.09
CA CYS A 23 7.97 -4.63 -5.40
C CYS A 23 6.90 -4.63 -4.29
N ALA A 24 6.87 -3.59 -3.46
CA ALA A 24 5.88 -3.44 -2.39
C ALA A 24 4.44 -3.40 -2.93
N PHE A 25 4.21 -2.71 -4.05
CA PHE A 25 2.93 -2.69 -4.73
C PHE A 25 2.53 -4.08 -5.24
N ALA A 26 3.40 -4.75 -6.00
CA ALA A 26 3.13 -6.09 -6.55
C ALA A 26 2.90 -7.14 -5.44
N THR A 27 3.71 -7.10 -4.37
CA THR A 27 3.52 -7.98 -3.20
C THR A 27 2.17 -7.72 -2.54
N SER A 28 1.81 -6.46 -2.27
CA SER A 28 0.51 -6.13 -1.65
C SER A 28 -0.67 -6.54 -2.52
N MET A 29 -0.60 -6.33 -3.84
CA MET A 29 -1.62 -6.83 -4.78
C MET A 29 -1.76 -8.34 -4.69
N THR A 30 -0.64 -9.07 -4.74
CA THR A 30 -0.63 -10.55 -4.67
C THR A 30 -1.24 -11.05 -3.37
N CYS A 31 -0.92 -10.43 -2.23
CA CYS A 31 -1.53 -10.77 -0.95
C CYS A 31 -3.04 -10.52 -0.93
N HIS A 32 -3.52 -9.40 -1.50
CA HIS A 32 -4.94 -9.12 -1.57
C HIS A 32 -5.70 -10.08 -2.49
N LEU A 33 -5.11 -10.43 -3.64
CA LEU A 33 -5.66 -11.45 -4.53
C LEU A 33 -5.70 -12.84 -3.85
N GLY A 34 -4.66 -13.20 -3.09
CA GLY A 34 -4.64 -14.44 -2.29
C GLY A 34 -5.64 -14.46 -1.12
N LEU A 35 -6.28 -13.32 -0.82
CA LEU A 35 -7.40 -13.20 0.13
C LEU A 35 -8.75 -13.10 -0.61
N ASP A 36 -8.83 -13.59 -1.85
CA ASP A 36 -10.02 -13.59 -2.72
C ASP A 36 -10.64 -12.21 -2.98
N ARG A 37 -9.84 -11.13 -2.92
CA ARG A 37 -10.31 -9.80 -3.32
C ARG A 37 -10.32 -9.65 -4.83
N GLY A 38 -11.27 -8.88 -5.34
CA GLY A 38 -11.34 -8.56 -6.76
C GLY A 38 -10.13 -7.75 -7.24
N LEU A 39 -9.80 -7.84 -8.53
CA LEU A 39 -8.62 -7.17 -9.11
C LEU A 39 -8.60 -5.65 -8.87
N ALA A 40 -9.74 -4.98 -9.07
CA ALA A 40 -9.87 -3.54 -8.84
C ALA A 40 -9.62 -3.18 -7.36
N GLU A 41 -10.21 -3.95 -6.44
CA GLU A 41 -10.04 -3.77 -5.00
C GLU A 41 -8.59 -4.03 -4.57
N ALA A 42 -7.98 -5.13 -5.01
CA ALA A 42 -6.59 -5.45 -4.74
C ALA A 42 -5.63 -4.35 -5.23
N THR A 43 -5.91 -3.79 -6.42
CA THR A 43 -5.15 -2.68 -7.00
C THR A 43 -5.26 -1.42 -6.15
N LEU A 44 -6.48 -1.05 -5.74
CA LEU A 44 -6.74 0.11 -4.90
C LEU A 44 -6.05 -0.02 -3.53
N LEU A 45 -6.17 -1.18 -2.89
CA LEU A 45 -5.57 -1.45 -1.59
C LEU A 45 -4.04 -1.44 -1.67
N ALA A 46 -3.45 -2.03 -2.70
CA ALA A 46 -2.00 -2.00 -2.90
C ALA A 46 -1.46 -0.59 -3.16
N LYS A 47 -2.20 0.22 -3.93
CA LYS A 47 -1.87 1.63 -4.16
C LYS A 47 -1.91 2.43 -2.85
N THR A 48 -2.92 2.17 -2.03
CA THR A 48 -3.08 2.79 -0.71
C THR A 48 -1.94 2.39 0.23
N TYR A 49 -1.60 1.10 0.27
CA TYR A 49 -0.51 0.56 1.07
C TYR A 49 0.83 1.20 0.72
N VAL A 50 1.20 1.24 -0.57
CA VAL A 50 2.50 1.78 -0.98
C VAL A 50 2.59 3.29 -0.76
N GLY A 51 1.48 4.02 -0.96
CA GLY A 51 1.41 5.46 -0.66
C GLY A 51 1.67 5.74 0.81
N ALA A 52 1.04 4.97 1.70
CA ALA A 52 1.26 5.09 3.14
C ALA A 52 2.67 4.62 3.56
N ALA A 53 3.21 3.57 2.94
CA ALA A 53 4.57 3.10 3.20
C ALA A 53 5.63 4.15 2.81
N ILE A 54 5.41 4.91 1.73
CA ILE A 54 6.27 6.04 1.33
C ILE A 54 6.11 7.22 2.29
N ALA A 55 4.88 7.56 2.67
CA ALA A 55 4.58 8.70 3.53
C ALA A 55 5.15 8.54 4.95
N ASN A 56 5.24 7.30 5.44
CA ASN A 56 5.80 6.97 6.75
C ASN A 56 7.28 6.53 6.69
N ALA A 57 7.92 6.60 5.52
CA ALA A 57 9.29 6.18 5.36
C ALA A 57 10.27 7.16 6.02
N GLN A 58 11.28 6.59 6.70
CA GLN A 58 12.39 7.34 7.28
C GLN A 58 13.55 7.37 6.28
N MET A 59 14.27 8.49 6.26
CA MET A 59 15.46 8.61 5.42
C MET A 59 16.57 7.71 5.95
N LEU A 60 16.90 6.66 5.20
CA LEU A 60 17.99 5.73 5.51
C LEU A 60 19.07 5.82 4.45
N GLY A 61 20.30 6.07 4.91
CA GLY A 61 21.46 6.24 4.02
C GLY A 61 21.48 7.60 3.31
N LYS A 62 22.32 7.70 2.27
CA LYS A 62 22.56 8.94 1.50
C LYS A 62 21.90 8.95 0.11
N GLY A 63 21.22 7.86 -0.26
CA GLY A 63 20.60 7.68 -1.58
C GLY A 63 19.08 7.56 -1.49
N THR A 64 18.47 6.86 -2.45
CA THR A 64 17.04 6.55 -2.42
C THR A 64 16.74 5.52 -1.35
N GLY A 65 16.11 5.96 -0.25
CA GLY A 65 15.77 5.09 0.89
C GLY A 65 14.66 4.08 0.56
N PRO A 66 14.54 2.99 1.34
CA PRO A 66 13.46 2.03 1.20
C PRO A 66 12.13 2.56 1.71
N VAL A 67 11.01 2.05 1.19
CA VAL A 67 9.67 2.31 1.76
C VAL A 67 9.51 1.64 3.14
N HIS A 68 8.66 2.18 4.01
CA HIS A 68 8.40 1.58 5.33
C HIS A 68 7.29 0.52 5.26
N HIS A 69 7.68 -0.74 5.06
CA HIS A 69 6.73 -1.87 4.99
C HIS A 69 5.87 -2.02 6.25
N LEU A 70 6.49 -1.85 7.42
CA LEU A 70 5.87 -2.08 8.73
C LEU A 70 5.26 -0.82 9.37
N TYR A 71 4.88 0.19 8.57
CA TYR A 71 4.40 1.49 9.09
C TYR A 71 3.17 1.38 10.01
N ARG A 72 2.42 0.27 9.93
CA ARG A 72 1.22 0.00 10.76
C ARG A 72 1.50 -0.83 12.01
N MET A 73 2.70 -1.41 12.15
CA MET A 73 2.97 -2.39 13.21
C MET A 73 2.97 -1.76 14.61
N ASN A 74 3.26 -0.46 14.69
CA ASN A 74 3.29 0.31 15.94
C ASN A 74 2.00 1.11 16.18
N GLN A 75 1.01 1.02 15.29
CA GLN A 75 -0.28 1.65 15.52
C GLN A 75 -1.07 0.81 16.53
N GLN A 76 -1.61 1.45 17.57
CA GLN A 76 -2.51 0.80 18.52
C GLN A 76 -3.60 0.07 17.73
N ARG A 77 -3.78 -1.24 17.98
CA ARG A 77 -4.85 -2.00 17.34
C ARG A 77 -6.15 -1.27 17.60
N ARG A 78 -6.83 -0.85 16.53
CA ARG A 78 -8.18 -0.28 16.64
C ARG A 78 -9.01 -1.30 17.42
N ALA A 79 -9.55 -0.89 18.57
CA ALA A 79 -10.51 -1.70 19.29
C ALA A 79 -11.61 -2.08 18.31
N THR A 80 -11.88 -3.38 18.16
CA THR A 80 -13.04 -3.86 17.41
C THR A 80 -14.26 -3.33 18.14
N SER A 81 -14.90 -2.30 17.59
CA SER A 81 -16.29 -2.01 17.92
C SER A 81 -17.10 -3.16 17.33
N THR A 82 -17.27 -4.22 18.12
CA THR A 82 -18.40 -5.13 17.95
C THR A 82 -19.65 -4.29 18.14
N SER A 83 -20.17 -3.75 17.04
CA SER A 83 -21.59 -3.45 16.96
C SER A 83 -22.28 -4.81 16.96
N GLY A 84 -22.67 -5.27 18.15
CA GLY A 84 -23.61 -6.36 18.30
C GLY A 84 -24.97 -5.98 17.70
N GLU A 85 -25.67 -7.01 17.22
CA GLU A 85 -27.10 -7.08 16.85
C GLU A 85 -27.80 -5.85 16.25
#